data_AF-A0A367WRE0-F1
#
_entry.id   AF-A0A367WRE0-F1
#
_cell.length_a   1.000
_cell.length_b   1.000
_cell.length_c   1.000
_cell.angle_alpha   90.00
_cell.angle_beta   90.00
_cell.angle_gamma   90.00
#
_symmetry.space_group_name_H-M   'P 1'
#
loop_
_entity.id
_entity.type
_entity.pdbx_description
1 polymer ?
#
loop_
_entity_poly.entity_id
_entity_poly.type
_entity_poly.pdbx_seq_one_letter_code
_entity_poly.pdbx_strand_id
1 'polypeptide(L)'
;MIHESVDNVELIKDACYAISKLEEERVSLRVRIGKLETDIYNMPVPPIPREQELREMSPAEKDNLFQARADREEQLNNLQGSRKRLQFVEQELLSWRDRIRQNR
;
A
#
# COMPACT_ATOMS: atom_id res chain seq x y z
N MET A 1 21.10 13.69 -40.02
CA MET A 1 19.83 13.77 -39.27
C MET A 1 19.17 12.40 -39.18
N ILE A 2 19.79 11.44 -38.49
CA ILE A 2 19.22 10.09 -38.25
C ILE A 2 19.27 9.73 -36.75
N HIS A 3 20.03 10.48 -35.93
CA HIS A 3 20.19 10.21 -34.51
C HIS A 3 18.95 10.54 -33.66
N GLU A 4 18.23 11.64 -33.93
CA GLU A 4 17.06 12.03 -33.12
C GLU A 4 15.90 11.02 -33.17
N SER A 5 15.76 10.26 -34.25
CA SER A 5 14.67 9.29 -34.42
C SER A 5 14.88 7.98 -33.65
N VAL A 6 16.14 7.58 -33.38
CA VAL A 6 16.44 6.33 -32.66
C VAL A 6 16.24 6.53 -31.16
N ASP A 7 16.69 7.67 -30.62
CA ASP A 7 16.57 8.01 -29.21
C ASP A 7 15.10 8.09 -28.77
N ASN A 8 14.22 8.60 -29.64
CA ASN A 8 12.79 8.71 -29.33
C ASN A 8 12.08 7.33 -29.27
N VAL A 9 12.50 6.37 -30.10
CA VAL A 9 11.93 5.01 -30.09
C VAL A 9 12.35 4.25 -28.83
N GLU A 10 13.59 4.39 -28.37
CA GLU A 10 14.05 3.79 -27.11
C GLU A 10 13.36 4.41 -25.89
N LEU A 11 13.24 5.73 -25.85
CA LEU A 11 12.50 6.43 -24.79
C LEU A 11 11.03 6.01 -24.71
N ILE A 12 10.35 5.81 -25.85
CA ILE A 12 8.97 5.31 -25.88
C ILE A 12 8.89 3.88 -25.36
N LYS A 13 9.86 3.01 -25.68
CA LYS A 13 9.91 1.63 -25.16
C LYS A 13 10.11 1.61 -23.65
N ASP A 14 11.03 2.42 -23.14
CA ASP A 14 11.29 2.53 -21.70
C ASP A 14 10.08 3.08 -20.95
N ALA A 15 9.41 4.08 -21.51
CA ALA A 15 8.16 4.61 -20.95
C ALA A 15 7.04 3.55 -20.95
N CYS A 16 6.90 2.77 -22.03
CA CYS A 16 5.94 1.66 -22.09
C CYS A 16 6.26 0.59 -21.03
N TYR A 17 7.54 0.26 -20.85
CA TYR A 17 7.99 -0.69 -19.84
C TYR A 17 7.70 -0.19 -18.41
N ALA A 18 8.02 1.07 -18.13
CA ALA A 18 7.74 1.70 -16.84
C ALA A 18 6.24 1.69 -16.53
N ILE A 19 5.39 2.04 -17.51
CA ILE A 19 3.93 1.97 -17.36
C ILE A 19 3.48 0.53 -17.06
N SER A 20 3.99 -0.47 -17.78
CA SER A 20 3.65 -1.88 -17.54
C SER A 20 3.99 -2.29 -16.10
N LYS A 21 5.16 -1.90 -15.60
CA LYS A 21 5.58 -2.21 -14.22
C LYS A 21 4.75 -1.51 -13.17
N LEU A 22 4.39 -0.25 -13.39
CA LEU A 22 3.49 0.48 -12.50
C LEU A 22 2.07 -0.11 -12.52
N GLU A 23 1.58 -0.61 -13.65
CA GLU A 23 0.26 -1.29 -13.72
C GLU A 23 0.26 -2.62 -12.96
N GLU A 24 1.30 -3.44 -13.11
CA GLU A 24 1.50 -4.67 -12.33
C GLU A 24 1.51 -4.35 -10.82
N GLU A 25 2.27 -3.33 -10.42
CA GLU A 25 2.36 -2.90 -9.02
C GLU A 25 1.00 -2.42 -8.49
N ARG A 26 0.26 -1.61 -9.27
CA ARG A 26 -1.09 -1.13 -8.89
C ARG A 26 -2.05 -2.28 -8.61
N VAL A 27 -2.06 -3.31 -9.47
CA VAL A 27 -2.92 -4.49 -9.29
C VAL A 27 -2.54 -5.24 -8.02
N SER A 28 -1.24 -5.49 -7.82
CA SER A 28 -0.72 -6.16 -6.62
C SER A 28 -1.08 -5.40 -5.33
N LEU A 29 -0.93 -4.07 -5.31
CA LEU A 29 -1.28 -3.22 -4.17
C LEU A 29 -2.77 -3.26 -3.85
N ARG A 30 -3.65 -3.27 -4.85
CA ARG A 30 -5.11 -3.38 -4.63
C ARG A 30 -5.48 -4.72 -3.99
N VAL A 31 -4.88 -5.82 -4.45
CA VAL A 31 -5.08 -7.14 -3.84
C VAL A 31 -4.58 -7.14 -2.39
N ARG A 32 -3.37 -6.61 -2.14
CA ARG A 32 -2.79 -6.51 -0.80
C ARG A 32 -3.66 -5.66 0.14
N ILE A 33 -4.16 -4.52 -0.32
CA ILE A 33 -5.06 -3.65 0.45
C ILE A 33 -6.34 -4.39 0.83
N GLY A 34 -7.00 -5.05 -0.13
CA GLY A 34 -8.21 -5.82 0.15
C GLY A 34 -7.98 -6.96 1.15
N LYS A 35 -6.81 -7.61 1.07
CA LYS A 35 -6.41 -8.61 2.06
C LYS A 35 -6.22 -7.99 3.44
N LEU A 36 -5.45 -6.90 3.56
CA LEU A 36 -5.22 -6.21 4.83
C LEU A 36 -6.53 -5.71 5.46
N GLU A 37 -7.45 -5.16 4.67
CA GLU A 37 -8.77 -4.73 5.14
C GLU A 37 -9.57 -5.90 5.72
N THR A 38 -9.55 -7.05 5.04
CA THR A 38 -10.20 -8.29 5.49
C THR A 38 -9.55 -8.81 6.77
N ASP A 39 -8.22 -8.86 6.82
CA ASP A 39 -7.45 -9.35 7.96
C ASP A 39 -7.69 -8.48 9.20
N ILE A 40 -7.68 -7.14 9.05
CA ILE A 40 -7.98 -6.18 10.13
C ILE A 40 -9.42 -6.30 10.62
N TYR A 41 -10.37 -6.46 9.70
CA TYR A 41 -11.79 -6.61 10.06
C TYR A 41 -12.04 -7.87 10.89
N ASN A 42 -11.38 -8.98 10.53
CA ASN A 42 -11.51 -10.26 11.20
C ASN A 42 -10.61 -10.41 12.44
N MET A 43 -9.77 -9.43 12.74
CA MET A 43 -8.82 -9.51 13.85
C MET A 43 -9.56 -9.41 15.20
N PRO A 44 -9.41 -10.39 16.11
CA PRO A 44 -9.98 -10.32 17.43
C PRO A 44 -9.22 -9.29 18.25
N VAL A 45 -9.84 -8.14 18.51
CA VAL A 45 -9.23 -7.07 19.30
C VAL A 45 -10.07 -6.88 20.55
N PRO A 46 -9.52 -7.17 21.74
CA PRO A 46 -10.28 -7.04 22.97
C PRO A 46 -10.76 -5.58 23.16
N PRO A 47 -11.95 -5.36 23.74
CA PRO A 47 -12.43 -4.02 24.06
C PRO A 47 -11.44 -3.28 24.97
N ILE A 48 -11.52 -1.94 24.99
CA ILE A 48 -10.70 -1.14 25.91
C ILE A 48 -11.23 -1.42 27.32
N PRO A 49 -10.43 -2.06 28.19
CA PRO A 49 -10.87 -2.28 29.55
C PRO A 49 -10.88 -0.96 30.31
N ARG A 50 -11.80 -0.85 31.26
CA ARG A 50 -11.83 0.21 32.25
C ARG A 50 -10.63 0.09 33.18
N GLU A 51 -10.29 1.17 33.85
CA GLU A 51 -9.14 1.20 34.76
C GLU A 51 -9.22 0.13 35.86
N GLN A 52 -10.42 -0.12 36.40
CA GLN A 52 -10.63 -1.17 37.39
C GLN A 52 -10.38 -2.57 36.82
N GLU A 53 -10.87 -2.86 35.62
CA GLU A 53 -10.65 -4.13 34.92
C GLU A 53 -9.16 -4.35 34.65
N LEU A 54 -8.44 -3.30 34.24
CA LEU A 54 -6.98 -3.34 34.09
C LEU A 54 -6.27 -3.65 35.42
N ARG A 55 -6.76 -3.20 36.57
CA ARG A 55 -6.13 -3.51 37.87
C ARG A 55 -6.36 -4.97 38.26
N GLU A 56 -7.50 -5.53 37.90
CA GLU A 56 -7.90 -6.91 38.19
C GLU A 56 -7.28 -7.94 37.24
N MET A 57 -6.88 -7.52 36.03
CA MET A 57 -6.16 -8.38 35.08
C MET A 57 -4.79 -8.82 35.59
N SER A 58 -4.51 -10.11 35.40
CA SER A 58 -3.17 -10.69 35.58
C SER A 58 -2.16 -10.10 34.59
N PRO A 59 -0.84 -10.20 34.88
CA PRO A 59 0.19 -9.79 33.93
C PRO A 59 0.04 -10.43 32.55
N ALA A 60 -0.25 -11.74 32.49
CA ALA A 60 -0.42 -12.46 31.22
C ALA A 60 -1.60 -11.93 30.39
N GLU A 61 -2.72 -11.57 31.03
CA GLU A 61 -3.87 -10.98 30.33
C GLU A 61 -3.56 -9.59 29.79
N LYS A 62 -2.77 -8.80 30.53
CA LYS A 62 -2.30 -7.48 30.08
C LYS A 62 -1.39 -7.61 28.88
N ASP A 63 -0.44 -8.54 28.94
CA ASP A 63 0.49 -8.80 27.84
C ASP A 63 -0.27 -9.23 26.58
N ASN A 64 -1.23 -10.14 26.70
CA ASN A 64 -2.08 -10.55 25.58
C ASN A 64 -2.91 -9.38 25.01
N LEU A 65 -3.46 -8.53 25.87
CA LEU A 65 -4.21 -7.32 25.45
C LEU A 65 -3.30 -6.35 24.68
N PHE A 66 -2.11 -6.08 25.20
CA PHE A 66 -1.16 -5.17 24.56
C PHE A 66 -0.64 -5.73 23.24
N GLN A 67 -0.34 -7.03 23.19
CA GLN A 67 0.11 -7.69 21.96
C GLN A 67 -0.98 -7.63 20.88
N ALA A 68 -2.22 -8.00 21.21
CA ALA A 68 -3.34 -7.94 20.25
C ALA A 68 -3.57 -6.53 19.69
N ARG A 69 -3.34 -5.49 20.51
CA ARG A 69 -3.43 -4.10 20.07
C ARG A 69 -2.25 -3.67 19.21
N ALA A 70 -1.03 -4.07 19.58
CA ALA A 70 0.17 -3.80 18.80
C ALA A 70 0.07 -4.44 17.41
N ASP A 71 -0.37 -5.69 17.34
CA ASP A 71 -0.57 -6.41 16.07
C ASP A 71 -1.60 -5.70 15.18
N ARG A 72 -2.72 -5.24 15.77
CA ARG A 72 -3.73 -4.47 15.01
C ARG A 72 -3.16 -3.17 14.47
N GLU A 73 -2.41 -2.44 15.29
CA GLU A 73 -1.80 -1.17 14.91
C GLU A 73 -0.76 -1.36 13.80
N GLU A 74 0.04 -2.43 13.86
CA GLU A 74 0.95 -2.80 12.79
C GLU A 74 0.22 -3.04 11.46
N GLN A 75 -0.89 -3.80 11.48
CA GLN A 75 -1.69 -4.03 10.27
C GLN A 75 -2.30 -2.73 9.72
N LEU A 76 -2.80 -1.85 10.59
CA LEU A 76 -3.32 -0.54 10.19
C LEU A 76 -2.24 0.32 9.53
N ASN A 77 -1.02 0.32 10.08
CA ASN A 77 0.13 1.02 9.50
C ASN A 77 0.52 0.42 8.13
N ASN A 78 0.53 -0.91 8.01
CA ASN A 78 0.77 -1.59 6.74
C ASN A 78 -0.29 -1.25 5.68
N LEU A 79 -1.56 -1.17 6.09
CA LEU A 79 -2.67 -0.75 5.23
C LEU A 79 -2.50 0.70 4.78
N GLN A 80 -2.18 1.61 5.70
CA GLN A 80 -1.93 3.01 5.39
C GLN A 80 -0.75 3.17 4.41
N GLY A 81 0.36 2.48 4.66
CA GLY A 81 1.52 2.47 3.78
C GLY A 81 1.19 1.95 2.37
N SER A 82 0.44 0.85 2.29
CA SER A 82 -0.01 0.28 1.01
C SER A 82 -0.91 1.24 0.22
N ARG A 83 -1.83 1.92 0.90
CA ARG A 83 -2.71 2.94 0.28
C ARG A 83 -1.92 4.16 -0.23
N LYS A 84 -0.95 4.66 0.56
CA LYS A 84 -0.06 5.75 0.14
C LYS A 84 0.74 5.35 -1.10
N ARG A 85 1.28 4.13 -1.13
CA ARG A 85 2.01 3.62 -2.30
C ARG A 85 1.10 3.49 -3.52
N LEU A 86 -0.12 2.99 -3.35
CA LEU A 86 -1.10 2.89 -4.44
C LEU A 86 -1.40 4.27 -5.04
N GLN A 87 -1.66 5.27 -4.18
CA GLN A 87 -1.92 6.64 -4.62
C GLN A 87 -0.74 7.20 -5.44
N PHE A 88 0.49 6.99 -4.96
CA PHE A 88 1.69 7.41 -5.68
C PHE A 88 1.78 6.74 -7.06
N VAL A 89 1.60 5.41 -7.13
CA VAL A 89 1.65 4.65 -8.40
C VAL A 89 0.57 5.13 -9.38
N GLU A 90 -0.64 5.42 -8.88
CA GLU A 90 -1.74 5.94 -9.71
C GLU A 90 -1.43 7.34 -10.26
N GLN A 91 -0.84 8.22 -9.46
CA GLN A 91 -0.37 9.54 -9.91
C GLN A 91 0.74 9.42 -10.95
N GLU A 92 1.70 8.51 -10.73
CA GLU A 92 2.82 8.32 -11.65
C GLU A 92 2.35 7.75 -13.00
N LEU A 93 1.39 6.81 -12.99
CA LEU A 93 0.74 6.32 -14.21
C LEU A 93 0.04 7.43 -15.00
N LEU A 94 -0.65 8.35 -14.32
CA LEU A 94 -1.27 9.51 -14.97
C LEU A 94 -0.21 10.41 -15.62
N SER A 95 0.84 10.75 -14.86
CA SER A 95 1.98 11.54 -15.34
C SER A 95 2.61 10.93 -16.59
N TRP A 96 2.90 9.63 -16.59
CA TRP A 96 3.48 8.95 -17.76
C TRP A 96 2.55 8.94 -18.96
N ARG A 97 1.25 8.70 -18.77
CA ARG A 97 0.26 8.70 -19.87
C ARG A 97 0.11 10.08 -20.49
N ASP A 98 0.17 11.14 -19.68
CA ASP A 98 0.10 12.51 -20.18
C ASP A 98 1.38 12.90 -20.94
N ARG A 99 2.56 12.51 -20.46
CA ARG A 99 3.83 12.70 -21.19
C ARG A 99 3.82 12.01 -22.56
N ILE A 100 3.34 10.78 -22.65
CA ILE A 100 3.25 10.06 -23.94
C ILE A 100 2.27 10.76 -24.89
N ARG A 101 1.13 11.27 -24.38
CA ARG A 101 0.17 12.01 -25.20
C ARG A 101 0.73 13.32 -25.74
N GLN A 102 1.53 14.03 -24.95
CA GLN A 102 2.12 15.32 -25.34
C GLN A 102 3.29 15.17 -26.34
N ASN A 103 3.91 13.99 -26.39
CA ASN A 103 5.03 13.68 -27.29
C ASN A 103 4.63 12.80 -28.50
N ARG A 104 3.31 12.63 -28.73
CA ARG A 104 2.73 11.97 -29.91
C ARG A 104 2.26 13.01 -30.91
#